data_AF-A0AB39D2M9-F1
#
_entry.id   AF-A0AB39D2M9-F1
#
_cell.length_a   1.000
_cell.length_b   1.000
_cell.length_c   1.000
_cell.angle_alpha   90.00
_cell.angle_beta   90.00
_cell.angle_gamma   90.00
#
_symmetry.space_group_name_H-M   'P 1'
#
loop_
_entity.id
_entity.type
_entity.pdbx_description
1 polymer ?
#
loop_
_entity_poly.entity_id
_entity_poly.type
_entity_poly.pdbx_seq_one_letter_code
_entity_poly.pdbx_strand_id
1 'polypeptide(L)'
;MLSTCENAWLVPHAKLEGISLMDHLFGRLNGMYPNKWRSNFRDEQAINDWKAAWAEAFDEDGITPHDVADGIKNCRRMYDWPPSLAEFLKACRPTLDSETAFHVAVKGMAARRKGEAGDWPHPAVFWAAAEVGQYDMLAQSWQTLKSRWEAAYSIQLARQSWDEIPAPAVALPAPGQTAATKEQVDAGIQAMAAAAVAKPRDPKAWAHKILANPKGRSPAVVAMARRALEEKAA
;
A
#
# COMPACT_ATOMS: atom_id res chain seq x y z
N MET A 1 32.97 -29.52 -25.60
CA MET A 1 31.86 -28.98 -26.42
C MET A 1 31.10 -28.01 -25.54
N LEU A 2 31.36 -26.72 -25.68
CA LEU A 2 30.56 -25.70 -24.99
C LEU A 2 29.18 -25.75 -25.64
N SER A 3 28.19 -26.19 -24.87
CA SER A 3 26.79 -26.12 -25.26
C SER A 3 26.48 -24.63 -25.40
N THR A 4 26.46 -24.11 -26.63
CA THR A 4 25.90 -22.79 -26.91
C THR A 4 24.42 -22.89 -26.61
N CYS A 5 24.04 -22.55 -25.38
CA CYS A 5 22.64 -22.29 -25.04
C CYS A 5 22.18 -21.18 -25.97
N GLU A 6 21.31 -21.52 -26.91
CA GLU A 6 20.73 -20.58 -27.86
C GLU A 6 19.98 -19.51 -27.06
N ASN A 7 20.35 -18.24 -27.24
CA ASN A 7 19.78 -17.15 -26.47
C ASN A 7 18.29 -16.98 -26.82
N ALA A 8 17.42 -17.11 -25.83
CA ALA A 8 15.96 -17.12 -26.01
C ALA A 8 15.43 -15.86 -26.71
N TRP A 9 16.13 -14.72 -26.62
CA TRP A 9 15.75 -13.47 -27.25
C TRP A 9 15.92 -13.46 -28.77
N LEU A 10 16.80 -14.31 -29.29
CA LEU A 10 17.09 -14.45 -30.72
C LEU A 10 16.26 -15.56 -31.38
N VAL A 11 15.54 -16.36 -30.59
CA VAL A 11 14.72 -17.46 -31.11
C VAL A 11 13.41 -16.91 -31.71
N PRO A 12 13.02 -17.37 -32.92
CA PRO A 12 11.71 -17.08 -33.50
C PRO A 12 10.54 -17.48 -32.62
N HIS A 13 9.56 -16.58 -32.45
CA HIS A 13 8.34 -16.88 -31.70
C HIS A 13 7.11 -16.95 -32.62
N ALA A 14 6.33 -18.03 -32.49
CA ALA A 14 5.10 -18.24 -33.26
C ALA A 14 4.07 -17.10 -33.06
N LYS A 15 4.02 -16.50 -31.87
CA LYS A 15 3.12 -15.36 -31.56
C LYS A 15 3.49 -14.08 -32.30
N LEU A 16 4.72 -13.99 -32.80
CA LEU A 16 5.25 -12.86 -33.55
C LEU A 16 5.45 -13.23 -35.02
N GLU A 17 4.62 -14.11 -35.58
CA GLU A 17 4.71 -14.49 -37.01
C GLU A 17 6.09 -15.08 -37.41
N GLY A 18 6.83 -15.65 -36.45
CA GLY A 18 8.13 -16.25 -36.69
C GLY A 18 9.32 -15.29 -36.63
N ILE A 19 9.14 -14.05 -36.15
CA ILE A 19 10.29 -13.18 -35.82
C ILE A 19 10.72 -13.34 -34.36
N SER A 20 11.98 -13.02 -34.06
CA SER A 20 12.50 -13.06 -32.69
C SER A 20 12.02 -11.88 -31.85
N LEU A 21 12.19 -11.94 -30.52
CA LEU A 21 11.91 -10.80 -29.65
C LEU A 21 12.80 -9.60 -29.98
N MET A 22 14.06 -9.85 -30.36
CA MET A 22 14.99 -8.80 -30.77
C MET A 22 14.61 -8.15 -32.11
N ASP A 23 14.14 -8.94 -33.08
CA ASP A 23 13.61 -8.40 -34.34
C ASP A 23 12.39 -7.50 -34.10
N HIS A 24 11.50 -7.96 -33.22
CA HIS A 24 10.33 -7.18 -32.83
C HIS A 24 10.76 -5.87 -32.15
N LEU A 25 11.68 -5.92 -31.19
CA LEU A 25 12.21 -4.72 -30.53
C LEU A 25 12.87 -3.75 -31.53
N PHE A 26 13.70 -4.25 -32.44
CA PHE A 26 14.31 -3.45 -33.49
C PHE A 26 13.25 -2.72 -34.33
N GLY A 27 12.20 -3.44 -34.74
CA GLY A 27 11.07 -2.86 -35.48
C GLY A 27 10.33 -1.78 -34.70
N ARG A 28 10.13 -1.97 -33.39
CA ARG A 28 9.50 -0.99 -32.50
C ARG A 28 10.34 0.28 -32.37
N LEU A 29 11.66 0.16 -32.20
CA LEU A 29 12.56 1.32 -32.11
C LEU A 29 12.69 2.05 -33.45
N ASN A 30 12.74 1.33 -34.57
CA ASN A 30 12.70 1.91 -35.92
C ASN A 30 11.40 2.70 -36.16
N GLY A 31 10.25 2.21 -35.69
CA GLY A 31 8.99 2.94 -35.79
C GLY A 31 8.96 4.19 -34.91
N MET A 32 9.57 4.14 -33.72
CA MET A 32 9.61 5.27 -32.78
C MET A 32 10.61 6.36 -33.16
N TYR A 33 11.76 5.97 -33.72
CA TYR A 33 12.84 6.89 -34.07
C TYR A 33 13.29 6.71 -35.53
N PRO A 34 12.44 6.96 -36.54
CA PRO A 34 12.68 6.48 -37.92
C PRO A 34 14.07 6.78 -38.50
N ASN A 35 14.30 8.02 -38.96
CA ASN A 35 15.55 8.35 -39.65
C ASN A 35 16.77 8.28 -38.70
N LYS A 36 16.57 8.60 -37.42
CA LYS A 36 17.63 8.59 -36.39
C LYS A 36 18.09 7.17 -36.04
N TRP A 37 17.17 6.20 -36.05
CA TRP A 37 17.49 4.80 -35.79
C TRP A 37 18.26 4.21 -36.96
N ARG A 38 17.75 4.40 -38.18
CA ARG A 38 18.40 3.86 -39.39
C ARG A 38 19.81 4.41 -39.59
N SER A 39 20.07 5.67 -39.21
CA SER A 39 21.42 6.24 -39.32
C SER A 39 22.46 5.55 -38.43
N ASN A 40 22.05 4.78 -37.42
CA ASN A 40 22.98 4.04 -36.55
C ASN A 40 23.52 2.75 -37.19
N PHE A 41 22.87 2.27 -38.26
CA PHE A 41 23.19 0.97 -38.88
C PHE A 41 23.62 1.18 -40.33
N ARG A 42 24.84 0.76 -40.65
CA ARG A 42 25.41 0.89 -42.00
C ARG A 42 25.01 -0.26 -42.91
N ASP A 43 24.90 -1.45 -42.35
CA ASP A 43 24.63 -2.70 -43.05
C ASP A 43 23.84 -3.68 -42.15
N GLU A 44 23.50 -4.83 -42.72
CA GLU A 44 22.79 -5.90 -42.02
C GLU A 44 23.63 -6.54 -40.90
N GLN A 45 24.95 -6.56 -41.06
CA GLN A 45 25.85 -7.08 -40.01
C GLN A 45 25.75 -6.23 -38.75
N ALA A 46 25.75 -4.91 -38.86
CA ALA A 46 25.58 -3.99 -37.73
C ALA A 46 24.24 -4.21 -36.99
N ILE A 47 23.19 -4.59 -37.72
CA ILE A 47 21.89 -4.94 -37.12
C ILE A 47 22.01 -6.25 -36.34
N ASN A 48 22.67 -7.26 -36.89
CA ASN A 48 22.86 -8.55 -36.22
C ASN A 48 23.75 -8.42 -34.97
N ASP A 49 24.83 -7.64 -35.05
CA ASP A 49 25.70 -7.35 -33.90
C ASP A 49 24.95 -6.64 -32.79
N TRP A 50 24.07 -5.68 -33.15
CA TRP A 50 23.21 -5.01 -32.18
C TRP A 50 22.23 -5.98 -31.51
N LYS A 51 21.59 -6.87 -32.28
CA LYS A 51 20.66 -7.87 -31.72
C LYS A 51 21.37 -8.80 -30.77
N ALA A 52 22.56 -9.29 -31.14
CA ALA A 52 23.35 -10.20 -30.32
C ALA A 52 23.79 -9.55 -29.01
N ALA A 53 24.37 -8.35 -29.06
CA ALA A 53 24.84 -7.64 -27.88
C ALA A 53 23.70 -7.29 -26.91
N TRP A 54 22.53 -6.89 -27.42
CA TRP A 54 21.38 -6.58 -26.58
C TRP A 54 20.72 -7.85 -26.01
N ALA A 55 20.65 -8.93 -26.78
CA ALA A 55 20.15 -10.22 -26.32
C ALA A 55 20.99 -10.79 -25.17
N GLU A 56 22.33 -10.70 -25.29
CA GLU A 56 23.26 -11.11 -24.24
C GLU A 56 23.04 -10.30 -22.97
N ALA A 57 23.02 -8.97 -23.05
CA ALA A 57 22.76 -8.11 -21.91
C ALA A 57 21.39 -8.34 -21.26
N PHE A 58 20.35 -8.62 -22.05
CA PHE A 58 19.02 -8.90 -21.52
C PHE A 58 18.95 -10.22 -20.77
N ASP A 59 19.69 -11.23 -21.23
CA ASP A 59 19.81 -12.51 -20.54
C ASP A 59 20.60 -12.36 -19.23
N GLU A 60 21.75 -11.68 -19.28
CA GLU A 60 22.60 -11.41 -18.11
C GLU A 60 21.88 -10.60 -17.02
N ASP A 61 21.15 -9.55 -17.39
CA ASP A 61 20.40 -8.68 -16.46
C ASP A 61 19.04 -9.26 -16.07
N GLY A 62 18.69 -10.45 -16.56
CA GLY A 62 17.41 -11.11 -16.34
C GLY A 62 16.22 -10.24 -16.74
N ILE A 63 16.37 -9.43 -17.79
CA ILE A 63 15.29 -8.63 -18.37
C ILE A 63 14.15 -9.56 -18.77
N THR A 64 12.91 -9.11 -18.63
CA THR A 64 11.74 -9.87 -19.07
C THR A 64 11.04 -9.19 -20.26
N PRO A 65 10.25 -9.91 -21.07
CA PRO A 65 9.46 -9.27 -22.13
C PRO A 65 8.51 -8.18 -21.61
N HIS A 66 8.07 -8.28 -20.35
CA HIS A 66 7.30 -7.24 -19.68
C HIS A 66 8.14 -5.98 -19.44
N ASP A 67 9.36 -6.13 -18.92
CA ASP A 67 10.31 -5.02 -18.72
C ASP A 67 10.60 -4.31 -20.05
N VAL A 68 10.78 -5.05 -21.15
CA VAL A 68 10.99 -4.47 -22.50
C VAL A 68 9.77 -3.68 -22.95
N ALA A 69 8.55 -4.19 -22.71
CA ALA A 69 7.32 -3.48 -23.06
C ALA A 69 7.19 -2.16 -22.30
N ASP A 70 7.57 -2.12 -21.02
CA ASP A 70 7.61 -0.89 -20.22
C ASP A 70 8.75 0.04 -20.65
N GLY A 71 9.92 -0.51 -20.96
CA GLY A 71 11.06 0.22 -21.54
C GLY A 71 10.67 0.99 -22.79
N ILE A 72 10.01 0.32 -23.75
CA ILE A 72 9.50 0.97 -24.97
C ILE A 72 8.53 2.13 -24.64
N LYS A 73 7.63 1.97 -23.67
CA LYS A 73 6.71 3.06 -23.26
C LYS A 73 7.49 4.23 -22.65
N ASN A 74 8.48 3.93 -21.81
CA ASN A 74 9.28 4.92 -21.10
C ASN A 74 10.20 5.70 -22.04
N CYS A 75 10.80 5.05 -23.05
CA CYS A 75 11.64 5.72 -24.06
C CYS A 75 10.92 6.89 -24.74
N ARG A 76 9.62 6.76 -25.03
CA ARG A 76 8.79 7.83 -25.64
C ARG A 76 8.72 9.10 -24.79
N ARG A 77 8.94 8.97 -23.48
CA ARG A 77 8.86 10.07 -22.51
C ARG A 77 10.24 10.57 -22.12
N MET A 78 11.25 9.70 -22.17
CA MET A 78 12.59 9.97 -21.64
C MET A 78 13.58 10.44 -22.70
N TYR A 79 13.42 10.04 -23.98
CA TYR A 79 14.46 10.24 -24.98
C TYR A 79 13.91 10.73 -26.33
N ASP A 80 14.49 11.83 -26.82
CA ASP A 80 14.24 12.37 -28.17
C ASP A 80 15.07 11.66 -29.26
N TRP A 81 16.10 10.93 -28.85
CA TRP A 81 16.99 10.14 -29.70
C TRP A 81 16.87 8.66 -29.35
N PRO A 82 17.19 7.74 -30.30
CA PRO A 82 17.16 6.33 -29.99
C PRO A 82 18.10 6.01 -28.82
N PRO A 83 17.64 5.26 -27.80
CA PRO A 83 18.43 5.00 -26.62
C PRO A 83 19.59 4.05 -26.93
N SER A 84 20.71 4.26 -26.25
CA SER A 84 21.76 3.25 -26.10
C SER A 84 21.27 2.06 -25.27
N LEU A 85 22.02 0.94 -25.27
CA LEU A 85 21.69 -0.24 -24.46
C LEU A 85 21.50 0.12 -22.98
N ALA A 86 22.45 0.86 -22.40
CA ALA A 86 22.39 1.25 -20.99
C ALA A 86 21.20 2.16 -20.67
N GLU A 87 20.85 3.09 -21.57
CA GLU A 87 19.66 3.94 -21.42
C GLU A 87 18.37 3.13 -21.53
N PHE A 88 18.33 2.16 -22.45
CA PHE A 88 17.17 1.29 -22.60
C PHE A 88 16.96 0.39 -21.38
N LEU A 89 18.03 -0.19 -20.82
CA LEU A 89 17.96 -0.98 -19.58
C LEU A 89 17.41 -0.15 -18.40
N LYS A 90 17.83 1.11 -18.27
CA LYS A 90 17.27 2.04 -17.28
C LYS A 90 15.79 2.32 -17.53
N ALA A 91 15.39 2.48 -18.79
CA ALA A 91 13.99 2.67 -19.16
C ALA A 91 13.14 1.42 -18.89
N CYS A 92 13.70 0.20 -19.01
CA CYS A 92 13.02 -1.05 -18.69
C CYS A 92 12.67 -1.16 -17.20
N ARG A 93 13.53 -0.64 -16.32
CA ARG A 93 13.35 -0.69 -14.86
C ARG A 93 13.60 0.68 -14.21
N PRO A 94 12.77 1.69 -14.51
CA PRO A 94 13.01 3.07 -14.07
C PRO A 94 12.94 3.22 -12.56
N THR A 95 12.22 2.33 -11.88
CA THR A 95 12.12 2.33 -10.42
C THR A 95 13.38 1.84 -9.75
N LEU A 96 14.33 1.22 -10.44
CA LEU A 96 15.66 0.90 -9.89
C LEU A 96 16.58 2.12 -9.80
N ASP A 97 16.28 3.19 -10.55
CA ASP A 97 16.96 4.47 -10.37
C ASP A 97 16.57 5.06 -9.01
N SER A 98 17.57 5.33 -8.17
CA SER A 98 17.38 5.71 -6.78
C SER A 98 16.57 6.99 -6.62
N GLU A 99 16.84 8.00 -7.45
CA GLU A 99 16.15 9.30 -7.39
C GLU A 99 14.70 9.19 -7.87
N THR A 100 14.47 8.43 -8.94
CA THR A 100 13.11 8.13 -9.43
C THR A 100 12.32 7.35 -8.37
N ALA A 101 12.92 6.33 -7.76
CA ALA A 101 12.34 5.56 -6.67
C ALA A 101 11.97 6.43 -5.47
N PHE A 102 12.85 7.38 -5.12
CA PHE A 102 12.59 8.36 -4.05
C PHE A 102 11.34 9.18 -4.34
N HIS A 103 11.20 9.74 -5.55
CA HIS A 103 10.03 10.54 -5.90
C HIS A 103 8.72 9.73 -5.91
N VAL A 104 8.78 8.47 -6.36
CA VAL A 104 7.65 7.53 -6.25
C VAL A 104 7.30 7.30 -4.77
N ALA A 105 8.31 7.06 -3.92
CA ALA A 105 8.10 6.86 -2.50
C ALA A 105 7.51 8.07 -1.77
N VAL A 106 7.96 9.30 -2.09
CA VAL A 106 7.37 10.52 -1.54
C VAL A 106 5.89 10.63 -1.90
N LYS A 107 5.52 10.35 -3.15
CA LYS A 107 4.12 10.34 -3.59
C LYS A 107 3.31 9.27 -2.86
N GLY A 108 3.84 8.05 -2.74
CA GLY A 108 3.19 6.96 -2.01
C GLY A 108 3.00 7.28 -0.52
N MET A 109 4.01 7.82 0.15
CA MET A 109 3.92 8.24 1.56
C MET A 109 2.93 9.38 1.78
N ALA A 110 2.82 10.30 0.82
CA ALA A 110 1.85 11.39 0.86
C ALA A 110 0.40 10.87 0.70
N ALA A 111 0.18 9.90 -0.18
CA ALA A 111 -1.12 9.21 -0.33
C ALA A 111 -1.49 8.47 0.97
N ARG A 112 -0.53 7.76 1.57
CA ARG A 112 -0.74 7.06 2.85
C ARG A 112 -1.04 7.98 4.02
N ARG A 113 -0.48 9.19 4.05
CA ARG A 113 -0.85 10.22 5.05
C ARG A 113 -2.33 10.62 4.96
N LYS A 114 -2.94 10.49 3.77
CA LYS A 114 -4.37 10.75 3.54
C LYS A 114 -5.24 9.50 3.76
N GLY A 115 -4.66 8.35 4.10
CA GLY A 115 -5.37 7.07 4.25
C GLY A 115 -5.50 6.24 2.97
N GLU A 116 -4.84 6.64 1.87
CA GLU A 116 -4.83 5.88 0.61
C GLU A 116 -3.64 4.92 0.56
N ALA A 117 -3.73 3.77 -0.12
CA ALA A 117 -2.64 2.79 -0.13
C ALA A 117 -1.36 3.32 -0.80
N GLY A 118 -1.51 4.20 -1.81
CA GLY A 118 -0.44 4.66 -2.70
C GLY A 118 -0.13 3.64 -3.80
N ASP A 119 0.48 4.10 -4.88
CA ASP A 119 1.01 3.23 -5.94
C ASP A 119 2.47 2.88 -5.64
N TRP A 120 2.78 1.59 -5.61
CA TRP A 120 4.09 1.04 -5.27
C TRP A 120 4.54 0.09 -6.36
N PRO A 121 5.26 0.57 -7.40
CA PRO A 121 5.70 -0.24 -8.53
C PRO A 121 6.59 -1.42 -8.13
N HIS A 122 7.30 -1.29 -7.00
CA HIS A 122 8.15 -2.33 -6.47
C HIS A 122 8.16 -2.30 -4.93
N PRO A 123 8.02 -3.46 -4.23
CA PRO A 123 7.94 -3.52 -2.77
C PRO A 123 9.14 -2.87 -2.06
N ALA A 124 10.36 -3.00 -2.61
CA ALA A 124 11.55 -2.35 -2.06
C ALA A 124 11.41 -0.83 -1.90
N VAL A 125 10.64 -0.17 -2.77
CA VAL A 125 10.41 1.29 -2.70
C VAL A 125 9.63 1.64 -1.44
N PHE A 126 8.60 0.85 -1.12
CA PHE A 126 7.82 1.02 0.10
C PHE A 126 8.67 0.76 1.34
N TRP A 127 9.37 -0.37 1.38
CA TRP A 127 10.13 -0.77 2.56
C TRP A 127 11.33 0.15 2.82
N ALA A 128 11.97 0.66 1.78
CA ALA A 128 13.02 1.67 1.93
C ALA A 128 12.46 2.99 2.48
N ALA A 129 11.28 3.40 2.01
CA ALA A 129 10.61 4.60 2.51
C ALA A 129 10.13 4.44 3.97
N ALA A 130 9.68 3.23 4.34
CA ALA A 130 9.30 2.92 5.71
C ALA A 130 10.52 2.96 6.65
N GLU A 131 11.67 2.48 6.19
CA GLU A 131 12.94 2.52 6.92
C GLU A 131 13.48 3.95 7.11
N VAL A 132 13.41 4.79 6.07
CA VAL A 132 13.76 6.22 6.19
C VAL A 132 12.78 6.96 7.10
N GLY A 133 11.49 6.60 7.02
CA GLY A 133 10.42 7.12 7.86
C GLY A 133 9.52 8.14 7.15
N GLN A 134 8.21 8.02 7.36
CA GLN A 134 7.20 8.85 6.67
C GLN A 134 7.38 10.36 6.91
N TYR A 135 7.76 10.77 8.12
CA TYR A 135 7.97 12.18 8.44
C TYR A 135 9.11 12.78 7.61
N ASP A 136 10.28 12.13 7.63
CA ASP A 136 11.47 12.57 6.89
C ASP A 136 11.18 12.62 5.39
N MET A 137 10.58 11.57 4.83
CA MET A 137 10.23 11.49 3.40
C MET A 137 9.32 12.63 2.94
N LEU A 138 8.47 13.18 3.82
CA LEU A 138 7.55 14.26 3.49
C LEU A 138 8.07 15.66 3.85
N ALA A 139 9.05 15.75 4.76
CA ALA A 139 9.55 17.03 5.28
C ALA A 139 10.87 17.47 4.62
N GLN A 140 11.69 16.54 4.13
CA GLN A 140 13.05 16.81 3.65
C GLN A 140 13.16 16.69 2.12
N SER A 141 14.12 17.40 1.52
CA SER A 141 14.41 17.31 0.09
C SER A 141 15.29 16.10 -0.25
N TRP A 142 15.35 15.76 -1.54
CA TRP A 142 16.23 14.72 -2.08
C TRP A 142 17.69 14.90 -1.65
N GLN A 143 18.24 16.11 -1.77
CA GLN A 143 19.65 16.38 -1.47
C GLN A 143 20.01 16.05 -0.02
N THR A 144 19.07 16.25 0.93
CA THR A 144 19.26 15.94 2.34
C THR A 144 19.15 14.44 2.62
N LEU A 145 18.19 13.76 1.98
CA LEU A 145 17.92 12.35 2.24
C LEU A 145 18.70 11.37 1.36
N LYS A 146 19.34 11.85 0.28
CA LYS A 146 19.98 11.02 -0.75
C LYS A 146 20.79 9.86 -0.18
N SER A 147 21.73 10.14 0.72
CA SER A 147 22.62 9.10 1.27
C SER A 147 21.86 8.06 2.12
N ARG A 148 20.90 8.50 2.95
CA ARG A 148 20.07 7.59 3.77
C ARG A 148 19.13 6.76 2.89
N TRP A 149 18.54 7.39 1.89
CA TRP A 149 17.66 6.74 0.93
C TRP A 149 18.41 5.70 0.09
N GLU A 150 19.55 6.05 -0.50
CA GLU A 150 20.36 5.13 -1.32
C GLU A 150 20.82 3.90 -0.51
N ALA A 151 21.23 4.12 0.74
CA ALA A 151 21.58 3.03 1.66
C ALA A 151 20.37 2.12 1.94
N ALA A 152 19.23 2.67 2.34
CA ALA A 152 18.02 1.86 2.60
C ALA A 152 17.55 1.15 1.33
N TYR A 153 17.49 1.86 0.21
CA TYR A 153 16.97 1.33 -1.05
C TYR A 153 17.84 0.21 -1.62
N SER A 154 19.18 0.36 -1.57
CA SER A 154 20.10 -0.70 -1.99
C SER A 154 19.99 -1.96 -1.12
N ILE A 155 19.84 -1.81 0.21
CA ILE A 155 19.62 -2.94 1.13
C ILE A 155 18.32 -3.65 0.79
N GLN A 156 17.24 -2.89 0.56
CA GLN A 156 15.95 -3.47 0.23
C GLN A 156 16.01 -4.21 -1.10
N LEU A 157 16.63 -3.65 -2.14
CA LEU A 157 16.85 -4.34 -3.43
C LEU A 157 17.66 -5.62 -3.29
N ALA A 158 18.72 -5.61 -2.48
CA ALA A 158 19.55 -6.79 -2.23
C ALA A 158 18.79 -7.92 -1.52
N ARG A 159 17.73 -7.60 -0.76
CA ARG A 159 16.94 -8.58 0.00
C ARG A 159 16.13 -9.52 -0.89
N GLN A 160 15.74 -9.10 -2.10
CA GLN A 160 14.96 -9.85 -3.10
C GLN A 160 13.61 -10.44 -2.63
N SER A 161 13.24 -10.30 -1.36
CA SER A 161 12.02 -10.81 -0.74
C SER A 161 11.51 -9.82 0.30
N TRP A 162 10.21 -9.51 0.22
CA TRP A 162 9.56 -8.51 1.05
C TRP A 162 8.22 -9.01 1.55
N ASP A 163 7.86 -8.59 2.76
CA ASP A 163 6.52 -8.80 3.28
C ASP A 163 5.49 -7.96 2.51
N GLU A 164 4.21 -8.36 2.58
CA GLU A 164 3.12 -7.63 1.96
C GLU A 164 3.03 -6.20 2.52
N ILE A 165 2.84 -5.22 1.63
CA ILE A 165 2.73 -3.82 2.01
C ILE A 165 1.46 -3.66 2.85
N PRO A 166 1.56 -3.24 4.13
CA PRO A 166 0.38 -3.13 5.00
C PRO A 166 -0.67 -2.16 4.43
N ALA A 167 -1.94 -2.29 4.84
CA ALA A 167 -2.96 -1.28 4.54
C ALA A 167 -2.68 0.02 5.35
N PRO A 168 -2.98 1.21 4.82
CA PRO A 168 -2.80 2.47 5.54
C PRO A 168 -3.74 2.53 6.74
N ALA A 169 -3.21 2.91 7.90
CA ALA A 169 -4.03 3.13 9.09
C ALA A 169 -4.89 4.40 8.88
N VAL A 170 -6.21 4.25 8.92
CA VAL A 170 -7.12 5.40 8.95
C VAL A 170 -6.88 6.13 10.26
N ALA A 171 -6.53 7.42 10.20
CA ALA A 171 -6.32 8.22 11.39
C ALA A 171 -7.60 8.22 12.25
N LEU A 172 -7.47 7.80 13.51
CA LEU A 172 -8.54 7.98 14.48
C LEU A 172 -8.84 9.49 14.60
N PRO A 173 -10.11 9.89 14.78
CA PRO A 173 -10.47 11.29 14.93
C PRO A 173 -9.64 11.91 16.06
N ALA A 174 -9.21 13.15 15.86
CA ALA A 174 -8.35 13.85 16.80
C ALA A 174 -8.95 13.83 18.23
N PRO A 175 -8.13 13.65 19.28
CA PRO A 175 -8.60 13.70 20.66
C PRO A 175 -9.37 15.00 20.91
N GLY A 176 -10.66 14.89 21.23
CA GLY A 176 -11.57 16.04 21.41
C GLY A 176 -12.72 16.12 20.40
N GLN A 177 -12.66 15.44 19.26
CA GLN A 177 -13.80 15.35 18.32
C GLN A 177 -14.82 14.26 18.68
N THR A 178 -14.51 13.42 19.67
CA THR A 178 -15.44 12.51 20.33
C THR A 178 -16.14 13.14 21.55
N ALA A 179 -15.89 14.42 21.83
CA ALA A 179 -16.66 15.14 22.84
C ALA A 179 -18.09 15.28 22.33
N ALA A 180 -19.02 14.63 23.02
CA ALA A 180 -20.45 14.82 22.78
C ALA A 180 -20.75 16.33 22.79
N THR A 181 -21.52 16.82 21.82
CA THR A 181 -21.90 18.23 21.80
C THR A 181 -22.69 18.56 23.07
N LYS A 182 -22.70 19.84 23.46
CA LYS A 182 -23.47 20.28 24.64
C LYS A 182 -24.93 19.81 24.55
N GLU A 183 -25.54 19.82 23.37
CA GLU A 183 -26.91 19.31 23.19
C GLU A 183 -27.02 17.80 23.43
N GLN A 184 -26.03 17.01 23.02
CA GLN A 184 -26.02 15.55 23.24
C GLN A 184 -25.82 15.20 24.72
N VAL A 185 -24.99 15.97 25.44
CA VAL A 185 -24.82 15.84 26.88
C VAL A 185 -26.11 16.23 27.62
N ASP A 186 -26.71 17.36 27.25
CA ASP A 186 -27.95 17.84 27.88
C ASP A 186 -29.12 16.88 27.63
N ALA A 187 -29.25 16.35 26.41
CA ALA A 187 -30.24 15.32 26.09
C ALA A 187 -30.01 14.01 26.87
N GLY A 188 -28.74 13.60 27.04
CA GLY A 188 -28.38 12.44 27.86
C GLY A 188 -28.75 12.63 29.33
N ILE A 189 -28.45 13.81 29.91
CA ILE A 189 -28.81 14.16 31.29
C ILE A 189 -30.32 14.20 31.46
N GLN A 190 -31.07 14.78 30.52
CA GLN A 190 -32.53 14.82 30.57
C GLN A 190 -33.16 13.42 30.47
N ALA A 191 -32.63 12.55 29.59
CA ALA A 191 -33.08 11.18 29.48
C ALA A 191 -32.84 10.38 30.78
N MET A 192 -31.67 10.56 31.40
CA MET A 192 -31.36 9.95 32.69
C MET A 192 -32.24 10.48 33.82
N ALA A 193 -32.50 11.80 33.84
CA ALA A 193 -33.39 12.42 34.82
C ALA A 193 -34.85 11.94 34.66
N ALA A 194 -35.35 11.86 33.43
CA ALA A 194 -36.68 11.32 33.13
C ALA A 194 -36.80 9.85 33.55
N ALA A 195 -35.78 9.03 33.29
CA ALA A 195 -35.72 7.64 33.73
C ALA A 195 -35.66 7.51 35.28
N ALA A 196 -35.02 8.45 35.97
CA ALA A 196 -34.96 8.47 37.44
C ALA A 196 -36.28 8.90 38.10
N VAL A 197 -37.06 9.76 37.45
CA VAL A 197 -38.38 10.22 37.95
C VAL A 197 -39.49 9.21 37.67
N ALA A 198 -39.34 8.30 36.70
CA ALA A 198 -40.41 7.44 36.19
C ALA A 198 -40.77 6.19 37.04
N LYS A 199 -40.34 6.06 38.30
CA LYS A 199 -40.81 4.95 39.17
C LYS A 199 -41.32 5.46 40.52
N PRO A 200 -42.65 5.42 40.75
CA PRO A 200 -43.19 5.57 42.10
C PRO A 200 -42.60 4.47 42.98
N ARG A 201 -41.83 4.86 43.99
CA ARG A 201 -41.23 3.91 44.94
C ARG A 201 -42.35 3.42 45.85
N ASP A 202 -42.80 2.18 45.65
CA ASP A 202 -43.76 1.54 46.56
C ASP A 202 -43.12 1.37 47.95
N PRO A 203 -43.60 2.10 48.98
CA PRO A 203 -43.02 2.05 50.33
C PRO A 203 -43.22 0.69 51.01
N LYS A 204 -44.08 -0.19 50.48
CA LYS A 204 -44.35 -1.55 51.01
C LYS A 204 -43.76 -2.67 50.15
N ALA A 205 -42.98 -2.35 49.11
CA ALA A 205 -42.31 -3.34 48.25
C ALA A 205 -41.39 -4.30 49.03
N TRP A 206 -40.79 -3.82 50.13
CA TRP A 206 -39.96 -4.64 51.01
C TRP A 206 -40.76 -5.76 51.68
N ALA A 207 -42.02 -5.52 52.05
CA ALA A 207 -42.88 -6.49 52.72
C ALA A 207 -43.30 -7.62 51.76
N HIS A 208 -43.68 -7.28 50.52
CA HIS A 208 -43.93 -8.25 49.46
C HIS A 208 -42.69 -9.13 49.20
N LYS A 209 -41.50 -8.54 49.15
CA LYS A 209 -40.24 -9.26 48.92
C LYS A 209 -39.90 -10.25 50.04
N ILE A 210 -40.21 -9.90 51.30
CA ILE A 210 -39.98 -10.77 52.45
C ILE A 210 -40.95 -11.95 52.47
N LEU A 211 -42.22 -11.74 52.10
CA LEU A 211 -43.20 -12.83 52.02
C LEU A 211 -42.96 -13.77 50.82
N ALA A 212 -42.44 -13.25 49.71
CA ALA A 212 -42.09 -14.06 48.53
C ALA A 212 -40.89 -15.00 48.77
N ASN A 213 -39.97 -14.64 49.68
CA ASN A 213 -38.86 -15.51 50.06
C ASN A 213 -38.54 -15.42 51.57
N PRO A 214 -39.28 -16.16 52.41
CA PRO A 214 -39.12 -16.10 53.87
C PRO A 214 -37.93 -16.91 54.39
N LYS A 215 -37.21 -17.66 53.54
CA LYS A 215 -36.07 -18.48 53.97
C LYS A 215 -34.97 -17.61 54.58
N GLY A 216 -34.55 -17.96 55.80
CA GLY A 216 -33.51 -17.24 56.55
C GLY A 216 -33.97 -15.94 57.23
N ARG A 217 -35.27 -15.61 57.22
CA ARG A 217 -35.83 -14.46 57.94
C ARG A 217 -36.38 -14.88 59.30
N SER A 218 -36.18 -14.05 60.32
CA SER A 218 -36.72 -14.34 61.65
C SER A 218 -38.26 -14.26 61.65
N PRO A 219 -38.94 -15.03 62.52
CA PRO A 219 -40.41 -15.00 62.62
C PRO A 219 -40.97 -13.59 62.86
N ALA A 220 -40.27 -12.76 63.64
CA ALA A 220 -40.65 -11.37 63.89
C ALA A 220 -40.63 -10.50 62.62
N VAL A 221 -39.65 -10.69 61.73
CA VAL A 221 -39.53 -9.95 60.47
C VAL A 221 -40.64 -10.34 59.48
N VAL A 222 -41.02 -11.63 59.46
CA VAL A 222 -42.15 -12.11 58.64
C VAL A 222 -43.48 -11.55 59.17
N ALA A 223 -43.67 -11.49 60.49
CA ALA A 223 -44.86 -10.91 61.11
C ALA A 223 -44.98 -9.39 60.84
N MET A 224 -43.87 -8.65 60.90
CA MET A 224 -43.85 -7.22 60.54
C MET A 224 -44.21 -6.98 59.07
N ALA A 225 -43.72 -7.83 58.15
CA ALA A 225 -44.08 -7.74 56.74
C ALA A 225 -45.57 -7.99 56.49
N ARG A 226 -46.19 -8.94 57.21
CA ARG A 226 -47.65 -9.18 57.13
C ARG A 226 -48.45 -7.98 57.63
N ARG A 227 -48.14 -7.48 58.83
CA ARG A 227 -48.82 -6.32 59.42
C ARG A 227 -48.72 -5.07 58.55
N ALA A 228 -47.54 -4.81 57.97
CA ALA A 228 -47.34 -3.69 57.07
C ALA A 228 -48.25 -3.74 55.81
N LEU A 229 -48.64 -4.92 55.34
CA LEU A 229 -49.56 -5.08 54.21
C LEU A 229 -51.05 -5.09 54.63
N GLU A 230 -51.35 -5.51 55.86
CA GLU A 230 -52.72 -5.55 56.43
C GLU A 230 -53.26 -4.16 56.79
N GLU A 231 -52.42 -3.19 57.15
CA GLU A 231 -52.80 -1.78 57.40
C GLU A 231 -53.46 -1.06 56.20
N LYS A 232 -53.56 -1.71 55.03
CA LYS A 232 -54.19 -1.17 53.82
C LYS A 232 -55.67 -1.55 53.65
N ALA A 233 -56.27 -2.25 54.62
CA ALA A 233 -57.64 -2.75 54.56
C ALA A 233 -58.66 -2.01 55.45
N ALA A 234 -58.30 -0.83 55.98
CA ALA A 234 -59.19 0.06 56.73
C ALA A 234 -59.24 1.45 56.07
#